data_AF-A0A3B6ARC1-F1
#
_entry.id   AF-A0A3B6ARC1-F1
#
_cell.length_a   1.000
_cell.length_b   1.000
_cell.length_c   1.000
_cell.angle_alpha   90.00
_cell.angle_beta   90.00
_cell.angle_gamma   90.00
#
_symmetry.space_group_name_H-M   'P 1'
#
loop_
_entity.id
_entity.type
_entity.pdbx_description
1 polymer ?
#
loop_
_entity_poly.entity_id
_entity_poly.type
_entity_poly.pdbx_seq_one_letter_code
_entity_poly.pdbx_strand_id
1 'polypeptide(L)' 'MESAKEWWSLNATTKTQFRRPLISLMLLISWEIWKERNARVFRNVAVPVGVIVAKIKEECSLWGLAGAKYLRTLMPQE' A
#
# COMPACT_ATOMS: atom_id res chain seq x y z
N MET A 1 18.76 8.52 10.33
CA MET A 1 17.56 7.66 10.29
C MET A 1 16.46 8.54 9.73
N GLU A 2 15.98 8.25 8.52
CA GLU A 2 14.93 9.05 7.87
C GLU A 2 13.61 8.84 8.63
N SER A 3 12.96 9.92 9.06
CA SER A 3 11.65 9.85 9.72
C SER A 3 10.58 9.39 8.73
N ALA A 4 9.52 8.74 9.21
CA ALA A 4 8.35 8.42 8.39
C ALA A 4 7.78 9.67 7.68
N LYS A 5 7.88 10.85 8.32
CA LYS A 5 7.48 12.13 7.73
C LYS A 5 8.39 12.55 6.58
N GLU A 6 9.70 12.34 6.72
CA GLU A 6 10.71 12.69 5.71
C GLU A 6 10.58 11.76 4.50
N TRP A 7 10.50 10.45 4.75
CA TRP A 7 10.24 9.45 3.73
C TRP A 7 8.93 9.71 2.97
N TRP A 8 7.84 10.04 3.70
CA TRP A 8 6.57 10.39 3.07
C TRP A 8 6.69 11.63 2.19
N SER A 9 7.33 12.68 2.71
CA SER A 9 7.51 13.95 1.98
C SER A 9 8.34 13.74 0.72
N LEU A 10 9.43 12.95 0.79
CA LEU A 10 10.27 12.62 -0.36
C LEU A 10 9.45 11.91 -1.46
N ASN A 11 8.75 10.83 -1.11
CA ASN A 11 7.99 10.04 -2.07
C ASN A 11 6.75 10.78 -2.61
N ALA A 12 6.08 11.57 -1.79
CA ALA A 12 4.90 12.33 -2.18
C ALA A 12 5.24 13.56 -3.02
N THR A 13 6.41 14.18 -2.86
CA THR A 13 6.78 15.43 -3.57
C THR A 13 7.56 15.18 -4.86
N THR A 14 8.22 14.03 -4.99
CA THR A 14 9.00 13.70 -6.19
C THR A 14 8.11 13.75 -7.44
N LYS A 15 8.48 14.62 -8.40
CA LYS A 15 7.78 14.76 -9.68
C LYS A 15 8.14 13.59 -10.59
N THR A 16 7.46 12.47 -10.42
CA THR A 16 7.51 11.33 -11.33
C THR A 16 6.15 11.09 -11.97
N GLN A 17 6.13 10.45 -13.15
CA GLN A 17 4.89 9.94 -13.76
C GLN A 17 4.13 8.97 -12.85
N PHE A 18 4.83 8.38 -11.87
CA PHE A 18 4.29 7.43 -10.90
C PHE A 18 3.87 8.06 -9.57
N ARG A 19 3.96 9.39 -9.40
CA ARG A 19 3.61 10.04 -8.12
C ARG A 19 2.21 9.67 -7.62
N ARG A 20 1.21 9.76 -8.49
CA ARG A 20 -0.18 9.42 -8.14
C ARG A 20 -0.35 7.95 -7.73
N PRO A 21 0.06 6.96 -8.54
CA PRO A 21 -0.08 5.56 -8.14
C PRO A 21 0.80 5.18 -6.95
N LEU A 22 1.97 5.80 -6.77
CA LEU A 22 2.81 5.59 -5.58
C LEU A 22 2.11 6.08 -4.30
N ILE A 23 1.50 7.27 -4.32
CA ILE A 23 0.73 7.77 -3.17
C ILE A 23 -0.44 6.83 -2.85
N SER A 24 -1.17 6.34 -3.85
CA SER A 24 -2.25 5.38 -3.66
C SER A 24 -1.75 4.05 -3.07
N LEU A 25 -0.62 3.54 -3.54
CA LEU A 25 0.01 2.33 -3.02
C LEU A 25 0.47 2.52 -1.56
N MET A 26 1.13 3.64 -1.25
CA MET A 26 1.56 3.97 0.11
C MET A 26 0.38 4.09 1.08
N LEU A 27 -0.74 4.66 0.64
CA LEU A 27 -1.97 4.71 1.42
C LEU A 27 -2.51 3.31 1.68
N LEU A 28 -2.56 2.43 0.66
CA LEU A 28 -3.03 1.05 0.80
C LEU A 28 -2.14 0.24 1.75
N ILE A 29 -0.82 0.36 1.63
CA ILE A 29 0.14 -0.26 2.56
C ILE A 29 -0.13 0.19 3.99
N SER A 30 -0.29 1.50 4.19
CA SER A 30 -0.57 2.08 5.51
C SER A 30 -1.89 1.57 6.09
N TRP A 31 -2.91 1.43 5.24
CA TRP A 31 -4.22 0.90 5.58
C TRP A 31 -4.17 -0.58 6.01
N GLU A 32 -3.48 -1.44 5.25
CA GLU A 32 -3.34 -2.86 5.60
C GLU A 32 -2.56 -3.07 6.90
N ILE A 33 -1.51 -2.28 7.13
CA ILE A 33 -0.76 -2.29 8.40
C ILE A 33 -1.66 -1.86 9.56
N TRP A 34 -2.45 -0.80 9.37
CA TRP A 34 -3.38 -0.34 10.40
C TRP A 34 -4.44 -1.40 10.73
N LYS A 35 -5.02 -2.06 9.72
CA LYS A 35 -5.97 -3.17 9.92
C LYS A 35 -5.34 -4.33 10.68
N GLU A 36 -4.10 -4.70 10.36
CA GLU A 36 -3.38 -5.76 11.09
C GLU A 36 -3.16 -5.40 12.55
N ARG A 37 -2.67 -4.19 12.83
CA ARG A 37 -2.43 -3.73 14.21
C ARG A 37 -3.73 -3.71 15.03
N ASN A 38 -4.83 -3.29 14.42
CA ASN A 38 -6.14 -3.33 15.06
C ASN A 38 -6.63 -4.76 15.31
N ALA A 39 -6.48 -5.66 14.35
CA ALA A 39 -6.84 -7.06 14.56
C ALA A 39 -6.02 -7.70 15.70
N ARG A 40 -4.73 -7.36 15.78
CA ARG A 40 -3.85 -7.82 16.84
C ARG A 40 -4.28 -7.31 18.22
N VAL A 41 -4.58 -6.02 18.35
CA VAL A 41 -4.96 -5.42 19.64
C VAL A 41 -6.37 -5.81 20.07
N PHE A 42 -7.35 -5.71 19.17
CA PHE A 42 -8.77 -5.84 19.54
C PHE A 42 -9.31 -7.27 19.39
N ARG A 43 -8.64 -8.13 18.62
CA ARG A 43 -9.10 -9.50 18.36
C ARG A 43 -8.07 -10.56 18.72
N ASN A 44 -6.88 -10.16 19.20
CA ASN A 44 -5.76 -11.05 19.47
C ASN A 44 -5.37 -11.91 18.26
N VAL A 45 -5.58 -11.40 17.04
CA VAL A 45 -5.24 -12.09 15.78
C VAL A 45 -4.01 -11.42 15.16
N ALA A 46 -2.94 -12.18 15.01
CA ALA A 46 -1.73 -11.77 14.32
C ALA A 46 -1.57 -12.57 13.02
N VAL A 47 -1.18 -11.90 11.93
CA VAL A 47 -0.88 -12.57 10.66
C VAL A 47 0.58 -12.35 10.27
N PRO A 48 1.21 -13.32 9.57
CA PRO A 48 2.54 -13.13 9.01
C PRO A 48 2.57 -11.98 7.99
N VAL A 49 3.73 -11.34 7.84
CA VAL A 49 3.95 -10.24 6.87
C VAL A 49 3.55 -10.67 5.45
N GLY A 50 3.83 -11.91 5.05
CA GLY A 50 3.44 -12.44 3.75
C GLY A 50 1.94 -12.37 3.46
N VAL A 51 1.09 -12.54 4.49
CA VAL A 51 -0.37 -12.42 4.36
C VAL A 51 -0.78 -10.96 4.12
N ILE A 52 -0.13 -10.01 4.78
CA ILE A 52 -0.38 -8.57 4.57
C ILE A 52 0.04 -8.19 3.14
N VAL A 53 1.21 -8.64 2.69
CA VAL A 53 1.70 -8.39 1.32
C VAL A 53 0.75 -8.99 0.28
N ALA A 54 0.25 -10.21 0.49
CA ALA A 54 -0.73 -10.83 -0.40
C ALA A 54 -2.01 -9.99 -0.51
N LYS A 55 -2.54 -9.50 0.62
CA LYS A 55 -3.72 -8.60 0.63
C LYS A 55 -3.48 -7.29 -0.10
N ILE A 56 -2.31 -6.67 0.08
CA ILE A 56 -1.95 -5.44 -0.64
C ILE A 56 -1.96 -5.70 -2.15
N LYS A 57 -1.37 -6.81 -2.61
CA LYS A 57 -1.37 -7.19 -4.03
C LYS A 57 -2.78 -7.42 -4.57
N GLU A 58 -3.60 -8.15 -3.82
CA GLU A 58 -5.00 -8.42 -4.17
C GLU A 58 -5.82 -7.13 -4.30
N GLU A 59 -5.74 -6.23 -3.32
CA GLU A 59 -6.40 -4.92 -3.34
C GLU A 59 -5.88 -4.04 -4.50
N CYS A 60 -4.57 -4.02 -4.76
CA CYS A 60 -4.01 -3.33 -5.93
C CYS A 60 -4.62 -3.83 -7.25
N SER A 61 -4.75 -5.16 -7.40
CA SER A 61 -5.37 -5.77 -8.58
C SER A 61 -6.86 -5.41 -8.69
N LEU A 62 -7.60 -5.49 -7.59
CA LEU A 62 -9.02 -5.12 -7.53
C LEU A 62 -9.24 -3.65 -7.90
N TRP A 63 -8.41 -2.74 -7.39
CA TRP A 63 -8.51 -1.32 -7.72
C TRP A 63 -8.15 -1.07 -9.19
N GLY A 64 -7.16 -1.80 -9.71
CA GLY A 64 -6.82 -1.79 -11.13
C GLY A 64 -8.00 -2.19 -12.02
N LEU A 65 -8.73 -3.26 -11.65
CA LEU A 65 -9.95 -3.71 -12.33
C LEU A 65 -11.09 -2.69 -12.19
N ALA A 66 -11.21 -2.02 -11.04
CA ALA A 66 -12.19 -0.97 -10.79
C ALA A 66 -11.87 0.38 -11.48
N GLY A 67 -10.79 0.44 -12.27
CA GLY A 67 -10.45 1.62 -13.09
C GLY A 67 -9.30 2.48 -12.56
N ALA A 68 -8.62 2.09 -11.49
CA ALA A 68 -7.37 2.71 -11.05
C ALA A 68 -6.19 2.32 -11.95
N LYS A 69 -6.26 2.71 -13.23
CA LYS A 69 -5.34 2.31 -14.30
C LYS A 69 -3.86 2.51 -13.97
N TYR A 70 -3.53 3.55 -13.19
CA TYR A 70 -2.17 3.87 -12.81
C TYR A 70 -1.58 2.90 -11.76
N LEU A 71 -2.41 2.30 -10.90
CA LEU A 71 -1.94 1.28 -9.95
C LEU A 71 -1.63 -0.02 -10.67
N ARG A 72 -2.41 -0.36 -11.71
CA ARG A 72 -2.12 -1.50 -12.57
C ARG A 72 -0.74 -1.41 -13.23
N THR A 73 -0.25 -0.20 -13.55
CA THR A 73 1.10 0.00 -14.10
C THR A 73 2.21 -0.37 -13.12
N LEU A 74 1.96 -0.39 -11.80
CA LEU A 74 2.95 -0.76 -10.79
C LEU A 74 2.99 -2.27 -10.50
N MET A 75 1.98 -3.01 -10.94
CA MET A 75 1.86 -4.45 -10.69
C MET A 75 2.42 -5.24 -11.89
N PRO A 76 3.13 -6.36 -11.65
CA PRO A 76 3.45 -7.30 -12.71
C PRO A 76 2.15 -7.73 -13.39
N GLN A 77 2.09 -7.65 -14.73
CA GLN A 77 0.99 -8.27 -15.48
C GLN A 77 1.33 -9.75 -15.60
N GLU A 78 0.78 -10.55 -14.69
CA GLU A 78 0.73 -12.01 -14.83
C GLU A 78 -0.32 -12.40 -15.88
#